data_AF-A0A0B0EGZ3-F1
#
_entry.id   AF-A0A0B0EGZ3-F1
#
_cell.length_a   1.000
_cell.length_b   1.000
_cell.length_c   1.000
_cell.angle_alpha   90.00
_cell.angle_beta   90.00
_cell.angle_gamma   90.00
#
_symmetry.space_group_name_H-M   'P 1'
#
loop_
_entity.id
_entity.type
_entity.pdbx_description
1 polymer ?
#
loop_
_entity_poly.entity_id
_entity_poly.type
_entity_poly.pdbx_seq_one_letter_code
_entity_poly.pdbx_strand_id
1 'polypeptide(L)'
;MFSPIQFVFIAAIVLYLLDSIWEVGSIFSPNKFSKRLADYFLLTGLSVHCAFLIIISLQSGTLPISTLFESSTFYLSLIVLLSVIFKFLYRMQSLTPFVMPIVTGFSIAAVTLVKNDLTLAADLQSFWLYAT
;
A
#
# COMPACT_ATOMS: atom_id res chain seq x y z
N MET A 1 -13.43 15.02 -6.67
CA MET A 1 -12.96 14.37 -7.92
C MET A 1 -11.58 13.81 -7.65
N PHE A 2 -11.21 12.63 -8.18
CA PHE A 2 -9.88 12.07 -7.92
C PHE A 2 -8.81 12.91 -8.62
N SER A 3 -7.74 13.27 -7.91
CA SER A 3 -6.61 13.98 -8.50
C SER A 3 -5.72 13.02 -9.31
N PRO A 4 -4.93 13.50 -10.29
CA PRO A 4 -4.03 12.66 -11.08
C PRO A 4 -3.12 11.76 -10.24
N ILE A 5 -2.70 12.23 -9.05
CA ILE A 5 -1.84 11.47 -8.14
C ILE A 5 -2.55 10.27 -7.51
N GLN A 6 -3.86 10.41 -7.24
CA GLN A 6 -4.66 9.34 -6.64
C GLN A 6 -4.85 8.18 -7.61
N PHE A 7 -4.82 8.44 -8.93
CA PHE A 7 -4.81 7.36 -9.92
C PHE A 7 -3.53 6.51 -9.86
N VAL A 8 -2.39 7.10 -9.52
CA VAL A 8 -1.13 6.36 -9.33
C VAL A 8 -1.25 5.42 -8.13
N PHE A 9 -1.83 5.89 -7.02
CA PHE A 9 -2.09 5.05 -5.85
C PHE A 9 -3.12 3.95 -6.15
N ILE A 10 -4.20 4.27 -6.86
CA ILE A 10 -5.20 3.27 -7.29
C ILE A 10 -4.55 2.19 -8.18
N ALA A 11 -3.63 2.57 -9.07
CA ALA A 11 -2.89 1.59 -9.87
C ALA A 11 -2.06 0.63 -8.99
N ALA A 12 -1.41 1.13 -7.93
CA ALA A 12 -0.72 0.28 -6.96
C ALA A 12 -1.68 -0.67 -6.23
N ILE A 13 -2.88 -0.19 -5.84
CA ILE A 13 -3.92 -1.02 -5.20
C ILE A 13 -4.36 -2.16 -6.13
N VAL A 14 -4.59 -1.87 -7.40
CA VAL A 14 -4.97 -2.89 -8.39
C VAL A 14 -3.88 -3.96 -8.51
N LEU A 15 -2.60 -3.56 -8.52
CA LEU A 15 -1.49 -4.50 -8.54
C LEU A 15 -1.42 -5.36 -7.26
N TYR A 16 -1.63 -4.78 -6.08
CA TYR A 16 -1.71 -5.54 -4.83
C TYR A 16 -2.90 -6.49 -4.76
N LEU A 17 -4.04 -6.10 -5.33
CA LEU A 17 -5.20 -6.97 -5.44
C LEU A 17 -4.92 -8.15 -6.39
N LEU A 18 -4.31 -7.90 -7.54
CA LEU A 18 -3.91 -8.95 -8.48
C LEU A 18 -2.90 -9.92 -7.85
N ASP A 19 -1.88 -9.40 -7.16
CA ASP A 19 -0.94 -10.22 -6.39
C ASP A 19 -1.66 -11.08 -5.34
N SER A 20 -2.56 -10.47 -4.55
CA SER A 20 -3.34 -11.17 -3.52
C SER A 20 -4.15 -12.33 -4.10
N ILE A 21 -4.84 -12.10 -5.23
CA ILE A 21 -5.63 -13.13 -5.92
C ILE A 21 -4.71 -14.25 -6.43
N TRP A 22 -3.54 -13.91 -6.97
CA TRP A 22 -2.61 -14.89 -7.52
C TRP A 22 -1.91 -15.72 -6.44
N GLU A 23 -1.45 -15.08 -5.35
CA GLU A 23 -0.84 -15.74 -4.21
C GLU A 23 -1.80 -16.73 -3.56
N VAL A 24 -3.00 -16.25 -3.18
CA VAL A 24 -4.04 -17.10 -2.59
C VAL A 24 -4.49 -18.17 -3.57
N GLY A 25 -4.71 -17.82 -4.84
CA GLY A 25 -5.05 -18.76 -5.90
C GLY A 25 -4.01 -19.86 -6.08
N SER A 26 -2.72 -19.54 -5.93
CA SER A 26 -1.62 -20.52 -6.04
C SER A 26 -1.60 -21.54 -4.91
N ILE A 27 -2.17 -21.20 -3.74
CA ILE A 27 -2.34 -22.15 -2.62
C ILE A 27 -3.39 -23.22 -2.96
N PHE A 28 -4.54 -22.80 -3.50
CA PHE A 28 -5.65 -23.71 -3.80
C PHE A 28 -5.51 -24.43 -5.16
N SER A 29 -4.82 -23.82 -6.12
CA SER A 29 -4.73 -24.32 -7.49
C SER A 29 -3.37 -23.99 -8.12
N PRO A 30 -2.28 -24.64 -7.68
CA PRO A 30 -0.91 -24.34 -8.13
C PRO A 30 -0.71 -24.54 -9.65
N ASN A 31 -1.51 -25.39 -10.30
CA ASN A 31 -1.45 -25.59 -11.75
C ASN A 31 -2.06 -24.45 -12.57
N LYS A 32 -2.91 -23.61 -11.97
CA LYS A 32 -3.59 -22.50 -12.67
C LYS A 32 -2.97 -21.15 -12.36
N PHE A 33 -2.43 -20.97 -11.15
CA PHE A 33 -1.89 -19.70 -10.68
C PHE A 33 -0.37 -19.78 -10.53
N SER A 34 0.33 -19.01 -11.37
CA SER A 34 1.79 -18.92 -11.35
C SER A 34 2.29 -17.97 -10.27
N LYS A 35 3.07 -18.50 -9.31
CA LYS A 35 3.74 -17.68 -8.27
C LYS A 35 4.64 -16.58 -8.85
N ARG A 36 5.29 -16.84 -9.99
CA ARG A 36 6.12 -15.84 -10.67
C ARG A 36 5.32 -14.61 -11.08
N LEU A 37 4.08 -14.80 -11.52
CA LEU A 37 3.23 -13.68 -11.94
C LEU A 37 2.79 -12.86 -10.73
N ALA A 38 2.52 -13.51 -9.60
CA ALA A 38 2.30 -12.85 -8.32
C ALA A 38 3.52 -11.99 -7.92
N ASP A 39 4.73 -12.56 -7.97
CA ASP A 39 5.97 -11.84 -7.68
C ASP A 39 6.14 -10.57 -8.53
N TYR A 40 5.79 -10.64 -9.82
CA TYR A 40 5.81 -9.47 -10.70
C TYR A 40 4.78 -8.41 -10.28
N PHE A 41 3.54 -8.80 -9.95
CA PHE A 41 2.53 -7.86 -9.46
C PHE A 41 2.95 -7.20 -8.13
N LEU A 42 3.53 -7.96 -7.21
CA LEU A 42 4.04 -7.46 -5.94
C LEU A 42 5.15 -6.41 -6.13
N LEU A 43 6.18 -6.74 -6.92
CA LEU A 43 7.33 -5.85 -7.14
C LEU A 43 6.96 -4.59 -7.94
N THR A 44 6.11 -4.74 -8.96
CA THR A 44 5.61 -3.60 -9.73
C THR A 44 4.69 -2.72 -8.89
N GLY A 45 3.79 -3.32 -8.11
CA GLY A 45 2.91 -2.59 -7.19
C GLY A 45 3.69 -1.79 -6.15
N LEU A 46 4.71 -2.39 -5.53
CA LEU A 46 5.61 -1.69 -4.60
C LEU A 46 6.35 -0.53 -5.28
N SER A 47 6.84 -0.74 -6.51
CA SER A 47 7.56 0.30 -7.25
C SER A 47 6.65 1.49 -7.58
N VAL A 48 5.40 1.23 -8.01
CA VAL A 48 4.39 2.27 -8.26
C VAL A 48 4.00 2.99 -6.97
N HIS A 49 3.86 2.27 -5.86
CA HIS A 49 3.55 2.85 -4.55
C HIS A 49 4.69 3.76 -4.04
N CYS A 50 5.95 3.34 -4.19
CA CYS A 50 7.10 4.19 -3.88
C CYS A 50 7.13 5.44 -4.76
N ALA A 51 6.85 5.32 -6.06
CA ALA A 51 6.76 6.47 -6.96
C ALA A 51 5.67 7.45 -6.52
N PHE A 52 4.50 6.95 -6.11
CA PHE A 52 3.43 7.76 -5.52
C PHE A 52 3.92 8.56 -4.29
N LEU A 53 4.61 7.92 -3.35
CA LEU A 53 5.15 8.57 -2.15
C LEU A 53 6.22 9.63 -2.47
N ILE A 54 7.05 9.40 -3.48
CA ILE A 54 8.03 10.39 -3.93
C ILE A 54 7.31 11.61 -4.52
N ILE A 55 6.33 11.40 -5.39
CA ILE A 55 5.65 12.52 -6.05
C ILE A 55 4.85 13.35 -5.03
N ILE A 56 4.14 12.72 -4.09
CA ILE A 56 3.37 13.46 -3.09
C ILE A 56 4.30 14.25 -2.15
N SER A 57 5.46 13.69 -1.78
CA SER A 57 6.50 14.36 -1.01
C SER A 57 7.06 15.60 -1.73
N LEU A 58 7.30 15.49 -3.04
CA LEU A 58 7.74 16.62 -3.87
C LEU A 58 6.67 17.70 -4.00
N GLN A 59 5.38 17.33 -3.99
CA GLN A 59 4.26 18.28 -4.08
C GLN A 59 4.00 19.00 -2.76
N SER A 60 4.08 18.30 -1.63
CA SER A 60 3.88 18.88 -0.30
C SER A 60 5.10 19.64 0.21
N GLY A 61 6.30 19.33 -0.29
CA GLY A 61 7.56 19.86 0.24
C GLY A 61 7.91 19.29 1.63
N THR A 62 7.17 18.28 2.09
CA THR A 62 7.33 17.61 3.37
C THR A 62 7.42 16.10 3.17
N LEU A 63 7.92 15.39 4.19
CA LEU A 63 7.83 13.93 4.19
C LEU A 63 6.36 13.49 4.15
N PRO A 64 6.01 12.38 3.47
CA PRO A 64 4.64 11.90 3.29
C PRO A 64 4.11 11.23 4.57
N ILE A 65 4.11 11.98 5.66
CA ILE A 65 3.67 11.60 7.02
C ILE A 65 2.91 12.77 7.69
N SER A 66 2.58 13.82 6.93
CA SER A 66 1.98 15.03 7.49
C SER A 66 0.48 14.85 7.72
N THR A 67 -0.19 14.05 6.90
CA THR A 67 -1.61 13.75 7.06
C THR A 67 -1.85 12.29 7.46
N LEU A 68 -3.04 12.00 7.98
CA LEU A 68 -3.45 10.61 8.28
C LEU A 68 -3.41 9.74 7.02
N PHE A 69 -3.86 10.28 5.88
CA PHE A 69 -3.81 9.57 4.60
C PHE A 69 -2.37 9.27 4.19
N GLU A 70 -1.51 10.28 4.13
CA GLU A 70 -0.11 10.13 3.76
C GLU A 70 0.61 9.13 4.66
N SER A 71 0.47 9.30 5.98
CA SER A 71 1.06 8.39 6.98
C SER A 71 0.57 6.96 6.77
N SER A 72 -0.73 6.75 6.56
CA SER A 72 -1.30 5.42 6.33
C SER A 72 -0.73 4.78 5.07
N THR A 73 -0.65 5.52 3.96
CA THR A 73 -0.06 5.01 2.71
C THR A 73 1.44 4.71 2.86
N PHE A 74 2.17 5.57 3.56
CA PHE A 74 3.58 5.37 3.88
C PHE A 74 3.80 4.09 4.70
N TYR A 75 3.04 3.89 5.78
CA TYR A 75 3.12 2.67 6.60
C TYR A 75 2.73 1.42 5.81
N LEU A 76 1.70 1.48 4.96
CA LEU A 76 1.35 0.37 4.08
C LEU A 76 2.49 0.01 3.12
N SER A 77 3.18 1.01 2.56
CA SER A 77 4.35 0.76 1.71
C SER A 77 5.49 0.05 2.46
N LEU A 78 5.71 0.40 3.74
CA LEU A 78 6.72 -0.25 4.59
C LEU A 78 6.35 -1.71 4.90
N ILE A 79 5.08 -1.99 5.18
CA ILE A 79 4.60 -3.37 5.39
C ILE A 79 4.82 -4.22 4.12
N VAL A 80 4.53 -3.67 2.94
CA VAL A 80 4.78 -4.35 1.67
C VAL A 80 6.28 -4.56 1.44
N LEU A 81 7.09 -3.52 1.67
CA LEU A 81 8.54 -3.60 1.54
C LEU A 81 9.13 -4.69 2.44
N LEU A 82 8.72 -4.74 3.72
CA LEU A 82 9.14 -5.80 4.64
C LEU A 82 8.68 -7.17 4.17
N SER A 83 7.45 -7.29 3.66
CA SER A 83 6.93 -8.55 3.12
C SER A 83 7.74 -9.03 1.92
N VAL A 84 8.14 -8.12 1.03
CA VAL A 84 9.05 -8.39 -0.10
C VAL A 84 10.42 -8.84 0.40
N ILE A 85 11.00 -8.15 1.40
CA ILE A 85 12.29 -8.55 2.00
C ILE A 85 12.19 -9.95 2.60
N PHE A 86 11.16 -10.26 3.39
CA PHE A 86 10.97 -11.59 3.96
C PHE A 86 10.76 -12.67 2.90
N LYS A 87 10.05 -12.35 1.82
CA LYS A 87 9.82 -13.28 0.72
C LYS A 87 11.09 -13.60 -0.05
N PHE A 88 11.89 -12.60 -0.43
CA PHE A 88 13.05 -12.80 -1.30
C PHE A 88 14.35 -13.06 -0.54
N LEU A 89 14.62 -12.35 0.55
CA LEU A 89 15.86 -12.50 1.34
C LEU A 89 15.78 -13.71 2.28
N TYR A 90 14.65 -13.87 2.97
CA TYR A 90 14.45 -14.94 3.96
C TYR A 90 13.69 -16.15 3.42
N ARG A 91 13.29 -16.14 2.13
CA ARG A 91 12.58 -17.23 1.45
C ARG A 91 11.25 -17.63 2.12
N MET A 92 10.65 -16.74 2.90
CA MET A 92 9.36 -16.98 3.55
C MET A 92 8.19 -16.74 2.59
N GLN A 93 7.98 -17.66 1.66
CA GLN A 93 6.92 -17.56 0.65
C GLN A 93 5.50 -17.61 1.21
N SER A 94 5.31 -18.18 2.41
CA SER A 94 3.99 -18.31 3.03
C SER A 94 3.45 -16.99 3.58
N LEU A 95 4.29 -15.96 3.75
CA LEU A 95 3.88 -14.71 4.39
C LEU A 95 2.99 -13.84 3.48
N THR A 96 3.38 -13.70 2.21
CA THR A 96 2.71 -12.79 1.26
C THR A 96 1.24 -13.12 0.97
N PRO A 97 0.82 -14.39 0.83
CA PRO A 97 -0.60 -14.73 0.69
C PRO A 97 -1.50 -14.25 1.83
N PHE A 98 -0.97 -14.06 3.04
CA PHE A 98 -1.74 -13.54 4.18
C PHE A 98 -1.64 -12.03 4.30
N VAL A 99 -0.45 -11.46 4.10
CA VAL A 99 -0.22 -10.02 4.29
C VAL A 99 -0.83 -9.20 3.17
N MET A 100 -0.74 -9.64 1.91
CA MET A 100 -1.14 -8.86 0.75
C MET A 100 -2.65 -8.58 0.67
N PRO A 101 -3.56 -9.53 0.99
CA PRO A 101 -4.98 -9.23 1.09
C PRO A 101 -5.29 -8.16 2.15
N ILE A 102 -4.60 -8.21 3.30
CA ILE A 102 -4.76 -7.24 4.39
C ILE A 102 -4.31 -5.86 3.92
N VAL A 103 -3.09 -5.76 3.35
CA VAL A 103 -2.57 -4.50 2.79
C VAL A 103 -3.52 -3.95 1.74
N THR A 104 -4.05 -4.79 0.85
CA THR A 104 -4.99 -4.38 -0.19
C THR A 104 -6.27 -3.79 0.42
N GLY A 105 -6.85 -4.47 1.41
CA GLY A 105 -8.04 -3.99 2.12
C GLY A 105 -7.80 -2.64 2.81
N PHE A 106 -6.69 -2.48 3.52
CA PHE A 106 -6.32 -1.22 4.15
C PHE A 106 -5.99 -0.12 3.14
N SER A 107 -5.41 -0.46 1.99
CA SER A 107 -5.13 0.51 0.93
C SER A 107 -6.42 1.04 0.30
N ILE A 108 -7.41 0.17 0.09
CA ILE A 108 -8.77 0.57 -0.34
C ILE A 108 -9.41 1.47 0.72
N ALA A 109 -9.31 1.12 2.00
CA ALA A 109 -9.79 1.95 3.09
C ALA A 109 -9.09 3.33 3.13
N ALA A 110 -7.78 3.37 2.88
CA ALA A 110 -7.02 4.63 2.84
C ALA A 110 -7.53 5.57 1.73
N VAL A 111 -7.97 5.05 0.59
CA VAL A 111 -8.61 5.87 -0.46
C VAL A 111 -9.92 6.53 0.02
N THR A 112 -10.63 5.92 0.97
CA THR A 112 -11.82 6.56 1.56
C THR A 112 -11.47 7.73 2.48
N LEU A 113 -10.29 7.71 3.11
CA LEU A 113 -9.80 8.82 3.94
C LEU A 113 -9.55 10.08 3.10
N VAL A 114 -9.07 9.90 1.85
CA VAL A 114 -8.87 10.98 0.87
C VAL A 114 -10.16 11.76 0.58
N LYS A 115 -11.32 11.09 0.57
CA LYS A 115 -12.60 11.74 0.28
C LYS A 115 -13.12 12.59 1.44
N ASN A 116 -12.56 12.46 2.65
CA ASN A 116 -13.08 13.08 3.87
C ASN A 116 -12.43 14.46 4.16
N ASP A 117 -12.08 15.17 3.09
CA ASP A 117 -11.01 16.16 2.98
C ASP A 117 -11.17 17.51 3.74
N LEU A 118 -12.05 17.66 4.74
CA LEU A 118 -12.21 18.97 5.42
C LEU A 118 -12.45 18.99 6.93
N THR A 119 -12.70 17.87 7.59
CA THR A 119 -13.01 17.88 9.05
C THR A 119 -12.16 16.95 9.90
N LEU A 120 -11.37 16.08 9.28
CA LEU A 120 -10.36 15.26 9.96
C LEU A 120 -8.92 15.65 9.58
N ALA A 121 -8.74 16.87 9.07
CA ALA A 121 -7.48 17.61 9.24
C ALA A 121 -7.33 18.05 10.72
N ALA A 122 -7.61 17.12 11.66
CA ALA A 122 -6.95 17.16 12.95
C ALA A 122 -5.49 16.89 12.60
N ASP A 123 -4.79 17.98 12.34
CA ASP A 123 -3.35 18.08 12.34
C ASP A 123 -2.82 17.10 13.38
N LEU A 124 -1.92 16.19 13.01
CA LEU A 124 -1.31 15.25 13.96
C LEU A 124 -0.75 16.03 15.16
N GLN A 125 -0.39 17.30 14.98
CA GLN A 125 -0.06 18.24 16.03
C GLN A 125 -1.17 18.40 17.10
N SER A 126 -2.43 18.53 16.71
CA SER A 126 -3.58 18.60 17.61
C SER A 126 -3.85 17.29 18.34
N PHE A 127 -3.71 16.13 17.68
CA PHE A 127 -3.85 14.82 18.33
C PHE A 127 -2.81 14.63 19.45
N TRP A 128 -1.54 14.97 19.19
CA TRP A 128 -0.49 14.89 20.21
C TRP A 128 -0.69 15.89 21.34
N LEU A 129 -1.23 17.09 21.07
CA LEU A 129 -1.54 18.09 22.11
C LEU A 129 -2.58 17.62 23.13
N TYR A 130 -3.52 16.75 22.75
CA TYR A 130 -4.53 16.18 23.66
C TYR A 130 -4.11 14.86 24.32
N ALA A 131 -3.04 14.22 23.82
CA ALA A 131 -2.54 12.94 24.34
C ALA A 131 -1.54 13.09 25.50
N THR A 132 -1.12 14.32 25.82
CA THR A 132 -0.35 14.71 27.01
C THR A 132 -1.22 15.47 28.00
#